data_AF-A0A0G4IZQ6-F1
#
_entry.id   AF-A0A0G4IZQ6-F1
#
_cell.length_a   1.000
_cell.length_b   1.000
_cell.length_c   1.000
_cell.angle_alpha   90.00
_cell.angle_beta   90.00
_cell.angle_gamma   90.00
#
_symmetry.space_group_name_H-M   'P 1'
#
loop_
_entity.id
_entity.type
_entity.pdbx_description
1 polymer ?
#
loop_
_entity_poly.entity_id
_entity_poly.type
_entity_poly.pdbx_seq_one_letter_code
_entity_poly.pdbx_strand_id
1 'polypeptide(L)'
;MRWRPLLGVCARRRRRWISSEAAQFLRRCRQAQSAVAPIVGPDDGSAEPNVKEVFVNNDTGLTYINVYGFDYDYTLANYNSNLESHIYSLAAESLVDKMGYPPALKSNKFDPDFVIKGLHFDRTTGYLIKLDQFGEFQKDTIMLGREPVPTEIVAKVYEGRRMPRDYESNRLKLLSDIFSLPEACLLADVVQHFRNMNAEFHPLYIYQDVRQVLERLHANGAIHSMIMGQPSTYLSPSTATKKYLQTLRAAGKKVSCASRPHTTLFKRNAQTFLLSNSPFPFIDAGMRFIYSDDWRSLFDVIIVSAGKPAWFHRDSRFRRVEASGKQSLSRVDRLVPNEIYTQGSLTEFTRLTGWPGDSVLYFGDQIYSDLVEPQRLGAWKTAAVIKELEKEIKITHGHEYRRNLHRLLYLENLIADGQTYGGDEIKAAVAKLKQERDATRKLLKLCINKHFGSTFRTYNSQTRFFYNIARYADIYTSRVSNLMSYPLDATFYSRRSFLPHERPAYLAQRES
;
A
#
# COMPACT_ATOMS: atom_id res chain seq x y z
N MET A 1 -16.69 -36.27 24.64
CA MET A 1 -17.15 -35.42 23.51
C MET A 1 -16.26 -35.71 22.31
N ARG A 2 -16.75 -36.45 21.29
CA ARG A 2 -16.02 -36.68 20.04
C ARG A 2 -16.42 -35.61 19.02
N TRP A 3 -15.46 -34.81 18.55
CA TRP A 3 -15.68 -33.79 17.54
C TRP A 3 -15.40 -34.33 16.13
N ARG A 4 -16.21 -33.92 15.14
CA ARG A 4 -16.08 -34.30 13.71
C ARG A 4 -15.52 -33.10 12.90
N PRO A 5 -14.84 -33.34 11.77
CA PRO A 5 -13.68 -32.54 11.34
C PRO A 5 -14.04 -31.24 10.60
N LEU A 6 -13.13 -30.25 10.74
CA LEU A 6 -13.05 -28.97 10.02
C LEU A 6 -12.86 -29.17 8.50
N LEU A 7 -13.72 -28.51 7.71
CA LEU A 7 -13.66 -28.14 6.28
C LEU A 7 -12.95 -29.05 5.25
N GLY A 8 -13.66 -29.32 4.15
CA GLY A 8 -13.08 -29.87 2.91
C GLY A 8 -13.70 -31.18 2.44
N VAL A 9 -15.02 -31.24 2.22
CA VAL A 9 -15.62 -32.15 1.23
C VAL A 9 -16.89 -31.48 0.70
N CYS A 10 -16.99 -31.24 -0.60
CA CYS A 10 -18.26 -31.09 -1.30
C CYS A 10 -18.96 -32.45 -1.31
N ALA A 11 -19.36 -32.93 -0.14
CA ALA A 11 -20.15 -34.14 -0.01
C ALA A 11 -21.59 -33.71 -0.17
N ARG A 12 -22.29 -34.29 -1.16
CA ARG A 12 -23.76 -34.25 -1.27
C ARG A 12 -24.38 -34.69 0.06
N ARG A 13 -24.58 -33.76 0.99
CA ARG A 13 -25.23 -34.03 2.28
C ARG A 13 -26.71 -33.75 2.11
N ARG A 14 -27.49 -34.82 1.90
CA ARG A 14 -28.94 -34.81 2.09
C ARG A 14 -29.25 -34.14 3.44
N ARG A 15 -30.21 -33.20 3.45
CA ARG A 15 -30.68 -32.49 4.66
C ARG A 15 -30.86 -33.49 5.79
N ARG A 16 -29.98 -33.43 6.80
CA ARG A 16 -30.07 -34.33 7.97
C ARG A 16 -31.17 -33.81 8.88
N TRP A 17 -32.25 -34.58 8.99
CA TRP A 17 -33.29 -34.40 10.01
C TRP A 17 -32.93 -35.19 11.27
N ILE A 18 -31.73 -34.96 11.81
CA ILE A 18 -31.38 -35.53 13.13
C ILE A 18 -31.77 -34.47 14.16
N SER A 19 -32.94 -34.65 14.79
CA SER A 19 -33.55 -33.67 15.71
C SER A 19 -32.62 -33.25 16.86
N SER A 20 -31.75 -34.15 17.32
CA SER A 20 -30.79 -33.88 18.40
C SER A 20 -29.64 -32.94 17.97
N GLU A 21 -29.10 -33.11 16.76
CA GLU A 21 -28.05 -32.23 16.20
C GLU A 21 -28.60 -30.83 15.92
N ALA A 22 -29.81 -30.75 15.36
CA ALA A 22 -30.54 -29.50 15.14
C ALA A 22 -30.81 -28.75 16.47
N ALA A 23 -31.27 -29.46 17.51
CA ALA A 23 -31.48 -28.87 18.83
C ALA A 23 -30.17 -28.39 19.48
N GLN A 24 -29.06 -29.12 19.27
CA GLN A 24 -27.74 -28.71 19.74
C GLN A 24 -27.23 -27.46 19.02
N PHE A 25 -27.45 -27.36 17.70
CA PHE A 25 -27.15 -26.17 16.92
C PHE A 25 -27.91 -24.94 17.45
N LEU A 26 -29.22 -25.07 17.69
CA LEU A 26 -30.04 -23.99 18.24
C LEU A 26 -29.58 -23.55 19.64
N ARG A 27 -29.14 -24.49 20.48
CA ARG A 27 -28.49 -24.15 21.78
C ARG A 27 -27.22 -23.34 21.58
N ARG A 28 -26.35 -23.72 20.64
CA ARG A 28 -25.13 -22.96 20.31
C ARG A 28 -25.45 -21.56 19.78
N CYS A 29 -26.50 -21.41 18.98
CA CYS A 29 -26.97 -20.09 18.51
C CYS A 29 -27.44 -19.21 19.67
N ARG A 30 -28.21 -19.76 20.61
CA ARG A 30 -28.65 -19.03 21.81
C ARG A 30 -27.47 -18.63 22.70
N GLN A 31 -26.51 -19.55 22.90
CA GLN A 31 -25.28 -19.25 23.65
C GLN A 31 -24.45 -18.16 22.97
N ALA A 32 -24.34 -18.19 21.64
CA ALA A 32 -23.67 -17.14 20.88
C ALA A 32 -24.33 -15.78 21.11
N GLN A 33 -25.68 -15.73 21.14
CA GLN A 33 -26.44 -14.51 21.36
C GLN A 33 -26.36 -13.99 22.81
N SER A 34 -26.34 -14.88 23.80
CA SER A 34 -26.23 -14.51 25.22
C SER A 34 -24.80 -14.17 25.64
N ALA A 35 -23.79 -14.76 25.00
CA ALA A 35 -22.39 -14.42 25.18
C ALA A 35 -22.06 -13.13 24.42
N VAL A 36 -22.46 -11.99 25.01
CA VAL A 36 -21.90 -10.67 24.66
C VAL A 36 -20.46 -10.53 25.20
N ALA A 37 -20.06 -11.42 26.12
CA ALA A 37 -18.71 -11.52 26.66
C ALA A 37 -17.72 -12.05 25.61
N PRO A 38 -16.49 -11.53 25.57
CA PRO A 38 -15.50 -11.91 24.58
C PRO A 38 -15.24 -13.40 24.69
N ILE A 39 -15.33 -14.11 23.56
CA ILE A 39 -14.56 -15.34 23.44
C ILE A 39 -13.12 -14.86 23.33
N VAL A 40 -12.49 -14.71 24.49
CA VAL A 40 -11.05 -14.50 24.61
C VAL A 40 -10.45 -15.80 24.09
N GLY A 41 -9.95 -15.78 22.86
CA GLY A 41 -8.98 -16.79 22.45
C GLY A 41 -7.86 -16.78 23.50
N PRO A 42 -7.23 -17.92 23.81
CA PRO A 42 -6.17 -17.96 24.82
C PRO A 42 -5.21 -16.80 24.55
N ASP A 43 -4.97 -15.99 25.58
CA ASP A 43 -3.94 -14.96 25.55
C ASP A 43 -2.65 -15.70 25.24
N ASP A 44 -2.22 -15.68 23.98
CA ASP A 44 -1.19 -16.57 23.46
C ASP A 44 0.21 -16.09 23.87
N GLY A 45 0.28 -15.20 24.88
CA GLY A 45 1.48 -14.46 25.22
C GLY A 45 2.03 -13.72 24.01
N SER A 46 1.16 -13.30 23.07
CA SER A 46 1.58 -12.75 21.79
C SER A 46 2.54 -11.60 22.02
N ALA A 47 3.80 -11.80 21.64
CA ALA A 47 4.82 -10.77 21.65
C ALA A 47 4.27 -9.49 21.00
N GLU A 48 4.69 -8.32 21.51
CA GLU A 48 4.27 -7.04 20.93
C GLU A 48 4.39 -7.07 19.40
N PRO A 49 3.39 -6.54 18.67
CA PRO A 49 3.41 -6.59 17.22
C PRO A 49 4.68 -5.93 16.67
N ASN A 50 5.45 -6.69 15.91
CA ASN A 50 6.65 -6.17 15.28
C ASN A 50 6.28 -5.28 14.07
N VAL A 51 5.99 -4.01 14.34
CA VAL A 51 5.71 -3.00 13.29
C VAL A 51 6.91 -2.71 12.38
N LYS A 52 8.09 -3.24 12.72
CA LYS A 52 9.34 -3.10 11.97
C LYS A 52 9.70 -4.37 11.20
N GLU A 53 8.76 -5.31 11.03
CA GLU A 53 8.97 -6.54 10.27
C GLU A 53 9.03 -6.27 8.76
N VAL A 54 9.80 -7.10 8.06
CA VAL A 54 9.76 -7.20 6.60
C VAL A 54 8.90 -8.39 6.21
N PHE A 55 7.86 -8.10 5.43
CA PHE A 55 6.89 -9.08 4.95
C PHE A 55 7.25 -9.54 3.54
N VAL A 56 6.88 -10.77 3.23
CA VAL A 56 7.45 -11.51 2.09
C VAL A 56 6.34 -12.07 1.21
N ASN A 57 6.30 -11.63 -0.05
CA ASN A 57 5.43 -12.21 -1.09
C ASN A 57 6.18 -13.28 -1.88
N ASN A 58 7.46 -13.05 -2.18
CA ASN A 58 8.34 -14.01 -2.87
C ASN A 58 9.64 -14.18 -2.09
N ASP A 59 10.20 -15.38 -2.16
CA ASP A 59 11.48 -15.70 -1.53
C ASP A 59 12.57 -14.73 -2.02
N THR A 60 13.26 -14.13 -1.05
CA THR A 60 14.27 -13.10 -1.28
C THR A 60 15.49 -13.37 -0.42
N GLY A 61 16.52 -13.95 -1.03
CA GLY A 61 17.81 -14.16 -0.39
C GLY A 61 18.71 -12.95 -0.55
N LEU A 62 18.95 -12.19 0.52
CA LEU A 62 19.88 -11.05 0.51
C LEU A 62 21.32 -11.48 0.19
N THR A 63 21.64 -12.77 0.37
CA THR A 63 22.91 -13.34 -0.09
C THR A 63 23.19 -13.14 -1.57
N TYR A 64 22.15 -13.11 -2.41
CA TYR A 64 22.25 -12.90 -3.86
C TYR A 64 22.12 -11.43 -4.26
N ILE A 65 21.80 -10.54 -3.32
CA ILE A 65 21.63 -9.11 -3.55
C ILE A 65 22.93 -8.38 -3.21
N ASN A 66 23.52 -7.73 -4.20
CA ASN A 66 24.70 -6.89 -4.04
C ASN A 66 24.47 -5.44 -4.47
N VAL A 67 23.33 -5.10 -5.10
CA VAL A 67 22.99 -3.73 -5.48
C VAL A 67 21.67 -3.34 -4.82
N TYR A 68 21.65 -2.19 -4.15
CA TYR A 68 20.49 -1.66 -3.45
C TYR A 68 20.10 -0.32 -4.05
N GLY A 69 18.97 -0.28 -4.74
CA GLY A 69 18.45 0.93 -5.35
C GLY A 69 17.30 1.53 -4.57
N PHE A 70 17.20 2.86 -4.53
CA PHE A 70 16.18 3.53 -3.75
C PHE A 70 15.50 4.63 -4.56
N ASP A 71 14.18 4.73 -4.47
CA ASP A 71 13.47 5.98 -4.75
C ASP A 71 13.71 7.01 -3.63
N TYR A 72 13.43 8.28 -3.91
CA TYR A 72 13.58 9.37 -2.95
C TYR A 72 12.28 9.61 -2.16
N ASP A 73 11.24 10.12 -2.82
CA ASP A 73 10.00 10.57 -2.20
C ASP A 73 9.27 9.40 -1.53
N TYR A 74 8.84 9.55 -0.27
CA TYR A 74 8.16 8.52 0.54
C TYR A 74 8.91 7.19 0.75
N THR A 75 10.12 7.04 0.19
CA THR A 75 11.01 5.89 0.37
C THR A 75 12.19 6.24 1.27
N LEU A 76 13.01 7.23 0.88
CA LEU A 76 14.09 7.77 1.70
C LEU A 76 13.67 9.05 2.44
N ALA A 77 12.83 9.87 1.82
CA ALA A 77 12.27 11.07 2.41
C ALA A 77 10.85 10.80 2.93
N ASN A 78 10.71 10.75 4.25
CA ASN A 78 9.41 10.51 4.88
C ASN A 78 8.71 11.85 5.16
N TYR A 79 7.54 12.06 4.54
CA TYR A 79 6.72 13.25 4.77
C TYR A 79 5.69 13.02 5.88
N ASN A 80 5.44 14.05 6.68
CA ASN A 80 4.38 14.06 7.69
C ASN A 80 3.05 14.61 7.12
N SER A 81 1.98 14.58 7.93
CA SER A 81 0.63 15.01 7.52
C SER A 81 0.51 16.49 7.19
N ASN A 82 1.48 17.33 7.57
CA ASN A 82 1.45 18.74 7.20
C ASN A 82 1.55 18.90 5.68
N LEU A 83 2.30 18.04 4.99
CA LEU A 83 2.42 18.14 3.54
C LEU A 83 1.08 17.92 2.85
N GLU A 84 0.35 16.88 3.24
CA GLU A 84 -0.96 16.54 2.67
C GLU A 84 -1.96 17.69 2.89
N SER A 85 -2.00 18.27 4.10
CA SER A 85 -2.84 19.42 4.43
C SER A 85 -2.51 20.66 3.59
N HIS A 86 -1.23 20.98 3.41
CA HIS A 86 -0.84 22.16 2.62
C HIS A 86 -1.09 21.96 1.12
N ILE A 87 -0.84 20.77 0.58
CA ILE A 87 -1.17 20.44 -0.83
C ILE A 87 -2.68 20.60 -1.05
N TYR A 88 -3.50 20.10 -0.14
CA TYR A 88 -4.95 20.27 -0.19
C TYR A 88 -5.34 21.76 -0.22
N SER A 89 -4.83 22.56 0.73
CA SER A 89 -5.17 23.98 0.81
C SER A 89 -4.77 24.75 -0.44
N LEU A 90 -3.54 24.54 -0.94
CA LEU A 90 -3.06 25.17 -2.16
C LEU A 90 -3.89 24.79 -3.39
N ALA A 91 -4.32 23.53 -3.47
CA ALA A 91 -5.17 23.06 -4.55
C ALA A 91 -6.57 23.67 -4.47
N ALA A 92 -7.18 23.71 -3.27
CA ALA A 92 -8.48 24.34 -3.05
C ALA A 92 -8.45 25.84 -3.38
N GLU A 93 -7.42 26.56 -2.92
CA GLU A 93 -7.20 27.98 -3.25
C GLU A 93 -7.06 28.19 -4.76
N SER A 94 -6.24 27.38 -5.43
CA SER A 94 -6.03 27.48 -6.87
C SER A 94 -7.28 27.13 -7.69
N LEU A 95 -8.15 26.23 -7.23
CA LEU A 95 -9.45 25.97 -7.88
C LEU A 95 -10.36 27.21 -7.80
N VAL A 96 -10.43 27.85 -6.64
CA VAL A 96 -11.25 29.05 -6.46
C VAL A 96 -10.67 30.21 -7.28
N ASP A 97 -9.38 30.50 -7.12
CA ASP A 97 -8.77 31.71 -7.68
C ASP A 97 -8.52 31.64 -9.19
N LYS A 98 -8.29 30.44 -9.73
CA LYS A 98 -7.92 30.28 -11.15
C LYS A 98 -8.98 29.59 -11.99
N MET A 99 -9.87 28.80 -11.39
CA MET A 99 -10.91 28.06 -12.10
C MET A 99 -12.33 28.53 -11.76
N GLY A 100 -12.49 29.50 -10.86
CA GLY A 100 -13.79 30.08 -10.53
C GLY A 100 -14.69 29.18 -9.68
N TYR A 101 -14.12 28.20 -8.98
CA TYR A 101 -14.88 27.36 -8.06
C TYR A 101 -15.39 28.17 -6.85
N PRO A 102 -16.45 27.72 -6.16
CA PRO A 102 -17.06 28.47 -5.06
C PRO A 102 -16.09 28.87 -3.94
N PRO A 103 -16.09 30.13 -3.45
CA PRO A 103 -15.17 30.60 -2.41
C PRO A 103 -15.20 29.79 -1.11
N ALA A 104 -16.34 29.17 -0.80
CA ALA A 104 -16.51 28.32 0.36
C ALA A 104 -15.53 27.13 0.41
N LEU A 105 -14.97 26.69 -0.72
CA LEU A 105 -13.99 25.60 -0.72
C LEU A 105 -12.67 25.98 0.00
N LYS A 106 -12.33 27.27 0.08
CA LYS A 106 -11.13 27.73 0.81
C LYS A 106 -11.22 27.54 2.32
N SER A 107 -12.43 27.43 2.88
CA SER A 107 -12.60 27.20 4.32
C SER A 107 -12.53 25.72 4.71
N ASN A 108 -12.61 24.81 3.73
CA ASN A 108 -12.45 23.38 3.97
C ASN A 108 -11.01 23.06 4.39
N LYS A 109 -10.86 22.01 5.19
CA LYS A 109 -9.56 21.50 5.64
C LYS A 109 -9.40 20.05 5.19
N PHE A 110 -8.16 19.67 4.91
CA PHE A 110 -7.84 18.27 4.66
C PHE A 110 -8.25 17.40 5.84
N ASP A 111 -8.96 16.31 5.54
CA ASP A 111 -9.41 15.32 6.52
C ASP A 111 -8.65 13.99 6.31
N PRO A 112 -7.61 13.71 7.12
CA PRO A 112 -6.80 12.51 6.98
C PRO A 112 -7.54 11.22 7.37
N ASP A 113 -8.70 11.32 8.04
CA ASP A 113 -9.49 10.17 8.47
C ASP A 113 -10.65 9.87 7.51
N PHE A 114 -10.91 10.73 6.53
CA PHE A 114 -11.93 10.49 5.52
C PHE A 114 -11.47 9.53 4.42
N VAL A 115 -10.28 9.72 3.85
CA VAL A 115 -9.76 8.96 2.69
C VAL A 115 -8.68 7.94 3.07
N ILE A 116 -8.49 6.94 2.21
CA ILE A 116 -7.39 5.96 2.31
C ILE A 116 -6.70 5.80 0.95
N LYS A 117 -5.47 5.28 0.93
CA LYS A 117 -4.74 5.00 -0.30
C LYS A 117 -5.38 3.84 -1.05
N GLY A 118 -5.39 3.90 -2.39
CA GLY A 118 -5.88 2.80 -3.23
C GLY A 118 -7.37 2.85 -3.58
N LEU A 119 -8.05 3.96 -3.31
CA LEU A 119 -9.41 4.21 -3.78
C LEU A 119 -9.44 4.49 -5.29
N HIS A 120 -10.59 4.29 -5.91
CA HIS A 120 -10.83 4.70 -7.29
C HIS A 120 -11.80 5.88 -7.31
N PHE A 121 -11.52 6.89 -8.12
CA PHE A 121 -12.52 7.89 -8.50
C PHE A 121 -13.16 7.50 -9.83
N ASP A 122 -14.48 7.39 -9.88
CA ASP A 122 -15.20 7.20 -11.13
C ASP A 122 -15.48 8.54 -11.80
N ARG A 123 -14.84 8.77 -12.95
CA ARG A 123 -14.97 10.00 -13.74
C ARG A 123 -16.35 10.14 -14.41
N THR A 124 -17.19 9.12 -14.36
CA THR A 124 -18.56 9.14 -14.90
C THR A 124 -19.57 9.48 -13.81
N THR A 125 -19.49 8.80 -12.65
CA THR A 125 -20.50 8.93 -11.58
C THR A 125 -20.08 9.88 -10.46
N GLY A 126 -18.79 10.21 -10.34
CA GLY A 126 -18.24 10.99 -9.23
C GLY A 126 -18.07 10.20 -7.94
N TYR A 127 -18.15 8.86 -8.00
CA TYR A 127 -18.02 8.01 -6.82
C TYR A 127 -16.56 7.78 -6.45
N LEU A 128 -16.26 7.85 -5.15
CA LEU A 128 -15.11 7.19 -4.57
C LEU A 128 -15.45 5.74 -4.28
N ILE A 129 -14.68 4.81 -4.83
CA ILE A 129 -14.97 3.38 -4.85
C ILE A 129 -13.79 2.60 -4.30
N LYS A 130 -14.08 1.72 -3.35
CA LYS A 130 -13.14 0.71 -2.89
C LYS A 130 -13.46 -0.66 -3.50
N LEU A 131 -12.47 -1.22 -4.20
CA LEU A 131 -12.57 -2.51 -4.88
C LEU A 131 -11.69 -3.56 -4.21
N ASP A 132 -12.16 -4.81 -4.21
CA ASP A 132 -11.32 -5.95 -3.87
C ASP A 132 -10.45 -6.41 -5.05
N GLN A 133 -9.60 -7.41 -4.80
CA GLN A 133 -8.73 -8.01 -5.83
C GLN A 133 -9.48 -8.64 -7.01
N PHE A 134 -10.76 -8.98 -6.86
CA PHE A 134 -11.60 -9.51 -7.92
C PHE A 134 -12.39 -8.41 -8.64
N GLY A 135 -12.41 -7.18 -8.12
CA GLY A 135 -13.20 -6.07 -8.65
C GLY A 135 -14.62 -6.04 -8.08
N GLU A 136 -14.89 -6.74 -6.98
CA GLU A 136 -16.13 -6.59 -6.24
C GLU A 136 -16.14 -5.30 -5.42
N PHE A 137 -17.32 -4.69 -5.33
CA PHE A 137 -17.54 -3.53 -4.47
C PHE A 137 -17.54 -3.96 -3.01
N GLN A 138 -16.73 -3.30 -2.18
CA GLN A 138 -16.91 -3.43 -0.75
C GLN A 138 -18.16 -2.64 -0.33
N LYS A 139 -19.14 -3.32 0.29
CA LYS A 139 -20.37 -2.67 0.77
C LYS A 139 -20.06 -1.55 1.76
N ASP A 140 -20.89 -0.51 1.74
CA ASP A 140 -20.79 0.66 2.63
C ASP A 140 -19.43 1.39 2.54
N THR A 141 -18.76 1.31 1.40
CA THR A 141 -17.48 2.00 1.12
C THR A 141 -17.45 2.72 -0.22
N ILE A 142 -18.64 3.00 -0.77
CA ILE A 142 -18.80 3.83 -1.96
C ILE A 142 -19.39 5.15 -1.52
N MET A 143 -18.75 6.25 -1.90
CA MET A 143 -19.13 7.61 -1.49
C MET A 143 -19.40 8.48 -2.72
N LEU A 144 -20.44 9.29 -2.67
CA LEU A 144 -20.63 10.40 -3.59
C LEU A 144 -20.46 11.70 -2.79
N GLY A 145 -19.36 12.41 -3.02
CA GLY A 145 -18.91 13.43 -2.08
C GLY A 145 -18.49 12.78 -0.76
N ARG A 146 -19.06 13.22 0.35
CA ARG A 146 -18.79 12.65 1.69
C ARG A 146 -19.87 11.71 2.22
N GLU A 147 -20.88 11.42 1.41
CA GLU A 147 -22.01 10.57 1.82
C GLU A 147 -21.96 9.18 1.19
N PRO A 148 -22.34 8.14 1.94
CA PRO A 148 -22.37 6.78 1.43
C PRO A 148 -23.48 6.59 0.39
N VAL A 149 -23.16 5.87 -0.68
CA VAL A 149 -24.13 5.45 -1.69
C VAL A 149 -24.72 4.08 -1.30
N PRO A 150 -26.06 3.95 -1.22
CA PRO A 150 -26.73 2.67 -0.97
C PRO A 150 -26.30 1.57 -1.95
N THR A 151 -26.15 0.34 -1.46
CA THR A 151 -25.66 -0.80 -2.26
C THR A 151 -26.61 -1.13 -3.42
N GLU A 152 -27.91 -0.90 -3.24
CA GLU A 152 -28.94 -1.12 -4.24
C GLU A 152 -28.81 -0.13 -5.41
N ILE A 153 -28.39 1.11 -5.14
CA ILE A 153 -28.13 2.12 -6.17
C ILE A 153 -26.86 1.75 -6.93
N VAL A 154 -25.78 1.40 -6.23
CA VAL A 154 -24.53 0.93 -6.84
C VAL A 154 -24.79 -0.26 -7.77
N ALA A 155 -25.56 -1.25 -7.31
CA ALA A 155 -25.84 -2.43 -8.12
C ALA A 155 -26.64 -2.12 -9.39
N LYS A 156 -27.48 -1.08 -9.38
CA LYS A 156 -28.19 -0.60 -10.57
C LYS A 156 -27.24 0.15 -11.52
N VAL A 157 -26.38 1.03 -10.98
CA VAL A 157 -25.44 1.84 -11.76
C VAL A 157 -24.42 0.99 -12.51
N TYR A 158 -23.89 -0.05 -11.87
CA TYR A 158 -22.85 -0.92 -12.45
C TYR A 158 -23.38 -2.29 -12.91
N GLU A 159 -24.69 -2.45 -12.98
CA GLU A 159 -25.37 -3.69 -13.44
C GLU A 159 -24.94 -4.96 -12.68
N GLY A 160 -24.57 -4.83 -11.40
CA GLY A 160 -24.13 -5.96 -10.59
C GLY A 160 -23.32 -5.58 -9.37
N ARG A 161 -22.72 -6.60 -8.74
CA ARG A 161 -21.87 -6.45 -7.53
C ARG A 161 -20.38 -6.34 -7.85
N ARG A 162 -20.03 -6.43 -9.13
CA ARG A 162 -18.66 -6.47 -9.62
C ARG A 162 -18.47 -5.42 -10.69
N MET A 163 -17.39 -4.68 -10.60
CA MET A 163 -16.97 -3.70 -11.58
C MET A 163 -16.60 -4.40 -12.91
N PRO A 164 -17.22 -4.04 -14.05
CA PRO A 164 -16.80 -4.53 -15.35
C PRO A 164 -15.36 -4.10 -15.66
N ARG A 165 -14.55 -4.99 -16.25
CA ARG A 165 -13.11 -4.74 -16.49
C ARG A 165 -12.86 -3.57 -17.44
N ASP A 166 -13.59 -3.51 -18.54
CA ASP A 166 -13.45 -2.42 -19.51
C ASP A 166 -13.93 -1.09 -18.93
N TYR A 167 -14.89 -1.11 -18.01
CA TYR A 167 -15.30 0.08 -17.28
C TYR A 167 -14.20 0.53 -16.30
N GLU A 168 -13.64 -0.41 -15.52
CA GLU A 168 -12.53 -0.17 -14.58
C GLU A 168 -11.37 0.55 -15.28
N SER A 169 -10.90 0.01 -16.42
CA SER A 169 -9.74 0.56 -17.14
C SER A 169 -10.00 1.92 -17.79
N ASN A 170 -11.21 2.14 -18.30
CA ASN A 170 -11.51 3.33 -19.11
C ASN A 170 -12.07 4.49 -18.30
N ARG A 171 -12.75 4.22 -17.18
CA ARG A 171 -13.53 5.24 -16.44
C ARG A 171 -13.01 5.50 -15.03
N LEU A 172 -12.44 4.50 -14.37
CA LEU A 172 -11.88 4.71 -13.03
C LEU A 172 -10.48 5.31 -13.09
N LYS A 173 -10.15 6.11 -12.08
CA LYS A 173 -8.79 6.53 -11.77
C LYS A 173 -8.41 5.96 -10.41
N LEU A 174 -7.41 5.08 -10.37
CA LEU A 174 -6.81 4.64 -9.12
C LEU A 174 -5.97 5.76 -8.50
N LEU A 175 -6.24 6.03 -7.22
CA LEU A 175 -5.58 7.04 -6.38
C LEU A 175 -4.56 6.33 -5.49
N SER A 176 -3.34 6.15 -6.01
CA SER A 176 -2.25 5.40 -5.36
C SER A 176 -0.91 6.16 -5.26
N ASP A 177 -0.83 7.38 -5.77
CA ASP A 177 0.39 8.21 -5.76
C ASP A 177 0.45 9.12 -4.51
N ILE A 178 1.49 9.96 -4.44
CA ILE A 178 1.75 10.88 -3.32
C ILE A 178 0.70 12.00 -3.18
N PHE A 179 -0.01 12.33 -4.26
CA PHE A 179 -1.04 13.37 -4.29
C PHE A 179 -2.44 12.81 -4.05
N SER A 180 -2.56 11.49 -4.00
CA SER A 180 -3.84 10.79 -4.03
C SER A 180 -4.72 11.05 -2.82
N LEU A 181 -4.17 11.25 -1.62
CA LEU A 181 -4.99 11.54 -0.44
C LEU A 181 -5.58 12.96 -0.47
N PRO A 182 -4.78 14.04 -0.66
CA PRO A 182 -5.33 15.38 -0.89
C PRO A 182 -6.29 15.43 -2.08
N GLU A 183 -5.94 14.79 -3.20
CA GLU A 183 -6.78 14.72 -4.40
C GLU A 183 -8.14 14.07 -4.11
N ALA A 184 -8.15 12.88 -3.51
CA ALA A 184 -9.38 12.17 -3.16
C ALA A 184 -10.29 12.99 -2.23
N CYS A 185 -9.69 13.64 -1.22
CA CYS A 185 -10.42 14.47 -0.27
C CYS A 185 -11.01 15.71 -0.96
N LEU A 186 -10.23 16.39 -1.81
CA LEU A 186 -10.68 17.56 -2.54
C LEU A 186 -11.78 17.23 -3.56
N LEU A 187 -11.65 16.12 -4.29
CA LEU A 187 -12.69 15.62 -5.19
C LEU A 187 -14.01 15.41 -4.43
N ALA A 188 -13.96 14.75 -3.27
CA ALA A 188 -15.13 14.52 -2.45
C ALA A 188 -15.73 15.83 -1.92
N ASP A 189 -14.90 16.79 -1.51
CA ASP A 189 -15.36 18.06 -0.94
C ASP A 189 -16.01 18.95 -1.98
N VAL A 190 -15.43 19.00 -3.19
CA VAL A 190 -16.01 19.69 -4.35
C VAL A 190 -17.35 19.07 -4.73
N VAL A 191 -17.41 17.74 -4.87
CA VAL A 191 -18.66 17.03 -5.19
C VAL A 191 -19.71 17.26 -4.11
N GLN A 192 -19.35 17.16 -2.82
CA GLN A 192 -20.28 17.41 -1.73
C GLN A 192 -20.79 18.85 -1.73
N HIS A 193 -19.94 19.82 -2.07
CA HIS A 193 -20.34 21.22 -2.15
C HIS A 193 -21.41 21.45 -3.22
N PHE A 194 -21.22 20.94 -4.44
CA PHE A 194 -22.25 21.02 -5.48
C PHE A 194 -23.55 20.31 -5.09
N ARG A 195 -23.46 19.16 -4.41
CA ARG A 195 -24.63 18.45 -3.89
C ARG A 195 -25.41 19.26 -2.86
N ASN A 196 -24.72 19.91 -1.92
CA ASN A 196 -25.36 20.76 -0.91
C ASN A 196 -26.09 21.94 -1.53
N MET A 197 -25.61 22.46 -2.66
CA MET A 197 -26.26 23.52 -3.42
C MET A 197 -27.37 23.02 -4.36
N ASN A 198 -27.58 21.70 -4.45
CA ASN A 198 -28.43 21.07 -5.46
C ASN A 198 -28.09 21.52 -6.90
N ALA A 199 -26.80 21.73 -7.16
CA ALA A 199 -26.29 22.15 -8.46
C ALA A 199 -25.92 20.92 -9.31
N GLU A 200 -26.20 20.99 -10.61
CA GLU A 200 -25.72 19.99 -11.55
C GLU A 200 -24.22 20.17 -11.80
N PHE A 201 -23.48 19.06 -11.88
CA PHE A 201 -22.06 19.05 -12.16
C PHE A 201 -21.67 17.83 -12.98
N HIS A 202 -20.59 17.95 -13.75
CA HIS A 202 -20.05 16.83 -14.52
C HIS A 202 -18.80 16.27 -13.82
N PRO A 203 -18.80 15.02 -13.31
CA PRO A 203 -17.69 14.47 -12.52
C PRO A 203 -16.34 14.45 -13.24
N LEU A 204 -16.32 14.23 -14.56
CA LEU A 204 -15.10 14.26 -15.35
C LEU A 204 -14.42 15.64 -15.32
N TYR A 205 -15.18 16.74 -15.37
CA TYR A 205 -14.62 18.09 -15.39
C TYR A 205 -14.05 18.45 -14.02
N ILE A 206 -14.75 18.11 -12.94
CA ILE A 206 -14.22 18.23 -11.57
C ILE A 206 -12.89 17.47 -11.45
N TYR A 207 -12.85 16.22 -11.92
CA TYR A 207 -11.61 15.44 -11.91
C TYR A 207 -10.49 16.10 -12.71
N GLN A 208 -10.78 16.55 -13.93
CA GLN A 208 -9.81 17.21 -14.80
C GLN A 208 -9.26 18.49 -14.18
N ASP A 209 -10.11 19.33 -13.59
CA ASP A 209 -9.71 20.60 -12.98
C ASP A 209 -8.86 20.38 -11.73
N VAL A 210 -9.30 19.50 -10.82
CA VAL A 210 -8.55 19.13 -9.61
C VAL A 210 -7.18 18.57 -10.00
N ARG A 211 -7.15 17.63 -10.95
CA ARG A 211 -5.90 17.03 -11.40
C ARG A 211 -4.99 18.05 -12.06
N GLN A 212 -5.53 18.92 -12.91
CA GLN A 212 -4.78 19.98 -13.58
C GLN A 212 -4.14 20.94 -12.57
N VAL A 213 -4.87 21.33 -11.52
CA VAL A 213 -4.32 22.19 -10.47
C VAL A 213 -3.16 21.51 -9.74
N LEU A 214 -3.34 20.26 -9.31
CA LEU A 214 -2.30 19.51 -8.61
C LEU A 214 -1.05 19.28 -9.48
N GLU A 215 -1.25 18.92 -10.75
CA GLU A 215 -0.16 18.73 -11.70
C GLU A 215 0.59 20.04 -11.96
N ARG A 216 -0.12 21.18 -12.04
CA ARG A 216 0.52 22.50 -12.17
C ARG A 216 1.34 22.87 -10.94
N LEU A 217 0.83 22.63 -9.73
CA LEU A 217 1.54 22.89 -8.47
C LEU A 217 2.82 22.05 -8.34
N HIS A 218 2.81 20.84 -8.89
CA HIS A 218 4.01 20.00 -8.95
C HIS A 218 4.96 20.47 -10.06
N ALA A 219 4.46 20.70 -11.28
CA ALA A 219 5.26 21.04 -12.46
C ALA A 219 5.96 22.41 -12.34
N ASN A 220 5.31 23.40 -11.73
CA ASN A 220 5.93 24.70 -11.48
C ASN A 220 6.87 24.73 -10.25
N GLY A 221 7.03 23.58 -9.57
CA GLY A 221 7.88 23.46 -8.40
C GLY A 221 7.38 24.16 -7.14
N ALA A 222 6.11 24.57 -7.07
CA ALA A 222 5.56 25.23 -5.89
C ALA A 222 5.63 24.31 -4.65
N ILE A 223 5.29 23.02 -4.81
CA ILE A 223 5.38 22.02 -3.73
C ILE A 223 6.84 21.84 -3.29
N HIS A 224 7.78 21.73 -4.24
CA HIS A 224 9.20 21.60 -3.93
C HIS A 224 9.74 22.83 -3.20
N SER A 225 9.45 24.03 -3.69
CA SER A 225 9.88 25.30 -3.10
C SER A 225 9.35 25.47 -1.68
N MET A 226 8.08 25.11 -1.45
CA MET A 226 7.45 25.12 -0.14
C MET A 226 8.18 24.20 0.85
N ILE A 227 8.46 22.95 0.45
CA ILE A 227 9.16 21.98 1.29
C ILE A 227 10.60 22.45 1.57
N MET A 228 11.32 22.94 0.56
CA MET A 228 12.70 23.43 0.72
C MET A 228 12.77 24.69 1.61
N GLY A 229 11.75 25.53 1.60
CA GLY A 229 11.70 26.73 2.45
C GLY A 229 11.54 26.41 3.94
N GLN A 230 10.88 25.30 4.28
CA GLN A 230 10.68 24.86 5.67
C GLN A 230 10.74 23.33 5.82
N PRO A 231 11.90 22.70 5.62
CA PRO A 231 11.99 21.24 5.54
C PRO A 231 11.59 20.55 6.86
N SER A 232 11.85 21.16 8.02
CA SER A 232 11.45 20.63 9.33
C SER A 232 9.94 20.53 9.54
N THR A 233 9.15 21.34 8.81
CA THR A 233 7.69 21.29 8.87
C THR A 233 7.13 20.05 8.17
N TYR A 234 7.80 19.57 7.12
CA TYR A 234 7.25 18.56 6.20
C TYR A 234 7.99 17.23 6.24
N LEU A 235 9.31 17.24 6.44
CA LEU A 235 10.17 16.06 6.43
C LEU A 235 10.37 15.52 7.86
N SER A 236 10.39 14.20 7.97
CA SER A 236 10.68 13.47 9.21
C SER A 236 12.05 12.79 9.11
N PRO A 237 13.11 13.37 9.71
CA PRO A 237 14.45 12.78 9.69
C PRO A 237 14.46 11.37 10.29
N SER A 238 15.21 10.45 9.68
CA SER A 238 15.39 9.08 10.16
C SER A 238 16.87 8.75 10.31
N THR A 239 17.36 8.77 11.55
CA THR A 239 18.73 8.36 11.88
C THR A 239 18.96 6.87 11.59
N ALA A 240 17.93 6.04 11.69
CA ALA A 240 17.99 4.62 11.38
C ALA A 240 18.21 4.38 9.88
N THR A 241 17.46 5.05 9.00
CA THR A 241 17.67 4.92 7.55
C THR A 241 19.08 5.34 7.15
N LYS A 242 19.60 6.42 7.73
CA LYS A 242 20.99 6.86 7.52
C LYS A 242 21.99 5.76 7.87
N LYS A 243 21.85 5.17 9.06
CA LYS A 243 22.74 4.11 9.55
C LYS A 243 22.67 2.87 8.66
N TYR A 244 21.49 2.51 8.15
CA TYR A 244 21.35 1.41 7.21
C TYR A 244 22.14 1.65 5.91
N LEU A 245 21.96 2.82 5.29
CA LEU A 245 22.70 3.19 4.08
C LEU A 245 24.22 3.17 4.33
N GLN A 246 24.68 3.70 5.46
CA GLN A 246 26.09 3.65 5.86
C GLN A 246 26.59 2.21 6.04
N THR A 247 25.76 1.31 6.58
CA THR A 247 26.09 -0.11 6.73
C THR A 247 26.27 -0.79 5.37
N LEU A 248 25.38 -0.51 4.41
CA LEU A 248 25.52 -0.98 3.03
C LEU A 248 26.82 -0.46 2.39
N ARG A 249 27.12 0.85 2.53
CA ARG A 249 28.38 1.43 2.02
C ARG A 249 29.62 0.82 2.66
N ALA A 250 29.60 0.58 3.96
CA ALA A 250 30.72 -0.03 4.67
C ALA A 250 30.95 -1.49 4.24
N ALA A 251 29.86 -2.23 3.98
CA ALA A 251 29.94 -3.59 3.44
C ALA A 251 30.59 -3.63 2.05
N GLY A 252 30.33 -2.64 1.19
CA GLY A 252 31.03 -2.49 -0.09
C GLY A 252 32.52 -2.18 0.05
N LYS A 253 32.90 -1.29 0.98
CA LYS A 253 34.30 -0.84 1.15
C LYS A 253 35.25 -1.88 1.75
N LYS A 254 34.78 -2.82 2.57
CA LYS A 254 35.65 -3.83 3.24
C LYS A 254 36.41 -4.75 2.26
N VAL A 255 36.09 -4.74 0.98
CA VAL A 255 36.74 -5.54 -0.07
C VAL A 255 38.01 -4.88 -0.63
N SER A 256 38.22 -3.56 -0.50
CA SER A 256 39.40 -2.90 -1.09
C SER A 256 40.71 -3.10 -0.32
N CYS A 257 40.67 -3.65 0.89
CA CYS A 257 41.83 -3.65 1.81
C CYS A 257 42.34 -5.04 2.23
N ALA A 258 41.91 -6.15 1.61
CA ALA A 258 42.32 -7.50 2.03
C ALA A 258 42.88 -8.35 0.87
N SER A 259 44.19 -8.24 0.66
CA SER A 259 45.03 -9.18 -0.08
C SER A 259 45.28 -10.44 0.75
N ARG A 260 44.30 -11.36 0.81
CA ARG A 260 44.54 -12.74 1.26
C ARG A 260 43.83 -13.77 0.36
N PRO A 261 44.54 -14.75 -0.20
CA PRO A 261 43.95 -15.88 -0.93
C PRO A 261 43.54 -16.97 0.06
N HIS A 262 42.55 -17.79 -0.30
CA HIS A 262 41.97 -18.90 0.48
C HIS A 262 40.96 -18.57 1.60
N THR A 263 39.81 -17.99 1.24
CA THR A 263 38.51 -18.54 1.66
C THR A 263 37.45 -18.21 0.59
N THR A 264 36.82 -19.24 0.05
CA THR A 264 35.67 -19.17 -0.87
C THR A 264 34.37 -18.91 -0.09
N LEU A 265 34.32 -17.82 0.69
CA LEU A 265 33.06 -17.25 1.15
C LEU A 265 32.80 -15.96 0.38
N PHE A 266 31.74 -15.98 -0.43
CA PHE A 266 31.16 -14.89 -1.22
C PHE A 266 31.59 -13.48 -0.77
N LYS A 267 32.53 -12.89 -1.53
CA LYS A 267 32.97 -11.51 -1.38
C LYS A 267 31.81 -10.57 -1.75
N ARG A 268 31.16 -9.96 -0.75
CA ARG A 268 30.05 -9.02 -0.97
C ARG A 268 30.57 -7.61 -1.19
N ASN A 269 30.36 -7.06 -2.38
CA ASN A 269 30.52 -5.62 -2.64
C ASN A 269 29.13 -5.00 -2.75
N ALA A 270 28.57 -4.57 -1.61
CA ALA A 270 27.26 -3.90 -1.62
C ALA A 270 27.39 -2.51 -2.25
N GLN A 271 26.67 -2.29 -3.35
CA GLN A 271 26.59 -1.04 -4.08
C GLN A 271 25.21 -0.41 -3.92
N THR A 272 25.14 0.91 -3.97
CA THR A 272 23.90 1.64 -3.75
C THR A 272 23.63 2.65 -4.86
N PHE A 273 22.36 2.84 -5.22
CA PHE A 273 21.98 3.90 -6.14
C PHE A 273 20.68 4.61 -5.74
N LEU A 274 20.57 5.87 -6.12
CA LEU A 274 19.34 6.66 -6.03
C LEU A 274 18.74 6.79 -7.43
N LEU A 275 17.43 6.56 -7.57
CA LEU A 275 16.69 6.74 -8.82
C LEU A 275 15.36 7.45 -8.52
N SER A 276 15.29 8.74 -8.79
CA SER A 276 14.11 9.56 -8.47
C SER A 276 13.62 10.39 -9.66
N ASN A 277 12.29 10.64 -9.69
CA ASN A 277 11.67 11.59 -10.61
C ASN A 277 11.88 13.05 -10.20
N SER A 278 12.27 13.29 -8.95
CA SER A 278 12.45 14.63 -8.40
C SER A 278 13.74 15.28 -8.91
N PRO A 279 13.76 16.62 -9.06
CA PRO A 279 14.93 17.35 -9.56
C PRO A 279 16.03 17.44 -8.50
N PHE A 280 17.27 17.58 -8.96
CA PHE A 280 18.45 17.60 -8.09
C PHE A 280 18.41 18.65 -6.96
N PRO A 281 18.07 19.93 -7.19
CA PRO A 281 18.05 20.92 -6.11
C PRO A 281 17.11 20.53 -4.95
N PHE A 282 15.97 19.92 -5.27
CA PHE A 282 15.01 19.46 -4.28
C PHE A 282 15.56 18.28 -3.46
N ILE A 283 16.12 17.29 -4.15
CA ILE A 283 16.76 16.14 -3.50
C ILE A 283 17.95 16.60 -2.64
N ASP A 284 18.82 17.47 -3.13
CA ASP A 284 20.00 17.94 -2.38
C ASP A 284 19.56 18.66 -1.10
N ALA A 285 18.60 19.59 -1.18
CA ALA A 285 18.07 20.29 -0.01
C ALA A 285 17.48 19.33 1.03
N GLY A 286 16.62 18.40 0.60
CA GLY A 286 15.99 17.46 1.52
C GLY A 286 16.97 16.42 2.08
N MET A 287 17.89 15.88 1.28
CA MET A 287 18.89 14.91 1.73
C MET A 287 19.89 15.52 2.72
N ARG A 288 20.28 16.79 2.54
CA ARG A 288 21.09 17.54 3.51
C ARG A 288 20.39 17.66 4.85
N PHE A 289 19.10 18.00 4.82
CA PHE A 289 18.27 18.13 6.03
C PHE A 289 18.05 16.78 6.75
N ILE A 290 17.72 15.73 6.01
CA ILE A 290 17.37 14.40 6.58
C ILE A 290 18.63 13.67 7.08
N TYR A 291 19.73 13.75 6.32
CA TYR A 291 20.91 12.92 6.54
C TYR A 291 22.14 13.75 6.93
N SER A 292 22.72 14.50 6.00
CA SER A 292 23.87 15.39 6.21
C SER A 292 24.35 15.99 4.88
N ASP A 293 25.26 16.98 4.94
CA ASP A 293 25.84 17.63 3.76
C ASP A 293 26.57 16.69 2.79
N ASP A 294 27.13 15.60 3.30
CA ASP A 294 27.88 14.59 2.56
C ASP A 294 27.02 13.42 2.06
N TRP A 295 25.69 13.58 2.01
CA TRP A 295 24.73 12.51 1.67
C TRP A 295 25.05 11.78 0.36
N ARG A 296 25.68 12.44 -0.61
CA ARG A 296 26.04 11.83 -1.91
C ARG A 296 26.95 10.62 -1.76
N SER A 297 27.77 10.60 -0.69
CA SER A 297 28.66 9.47 -0.37
C SER A 297 27.91 8.18 0.00
N LEU A 298 26.60 8.28 0.28
CA LEU A 298 25.70 7.16 0.55
C LEU A 298 25.34 6.37 -0.71
N PHE A 299 25.70 6.85 -1.91
CA PHE A 299 25.36 6.26 -3.20
C PHE A 299 26.58 6.13 -4.12
N ASP A 300 26.66 5.04 -4.86
CA ASP A 300 27.61 4.87 -5.97
C ASP A 300 27.12 5.56 -7.25
N VAL A 301 25.80 5.58 -7.45
CA VAL A 301 25.15 6.23 -8.61
C VAL A 301 23.95 7.04 -8.14
N ILE A 302 23.84 8.29 -8.61
CA ILE A 302 22.71 9.18 -8.28
C ILE A 302 22.01 9.61 -9.57
N ILE A 303 20.75 9.23 -9.73
CA ILE A 303 19.92 9.53 -10.89
C ILE A 303 18.68 10.33 -10.45
N VAL A 304 18.53 11.54 -11.00
CA VAL A 304 17.47 12.51 -10.70
C VAL A 304 16.67 12.82 -11.96
N SER A 305 15.45 13.33 -11.81
CA SER A 305 14.54 13.59 -12.94
C SER A 305 14.46 12.40 -13.91
N ALA A 306 14.38 11.19 -13.37
CA ALA A 306 14.50 9.95 -14.14
C ALA A 306 13.36 9.79 -15.17
N GLY A 307 12.13 10.19 -14.83
CA GLY A 307 10.97 10.01 -15.70
C GLY A 307 10.43 8.58 -15.67
N LYS A 308 10.51 7.91 -14.51
CA LYS A 308 9.79 6.65 -14.23
C LYS A 308 8.28 6.84 -14.43
N PRO A 309 7.55 5.86 -15.00
CA PRO A 309 8.02 4.52 -15.40
C PRO A 309 8.67 4.47 -16.79
N ALA A 310 8.59 5.52 -17.60
CA ALA A 310 9.13 5.52 -18.97
C ALA A 310 10.65 5.25 -19.02
N TRP A 311 11.37 5.58 -17.94
CA TRP A 311 12.80 5.28 -17.77
C TRP A 311 13.16 3.80 -17.98
N PHE A 312 12.26 2.87 -17.62
CA PHE A 312 12.51 1.42 -17.73
C PHE A 312 12.46 0.89 -19.17
N HIS A 313 11.80 1.62 -20.09
CA HIS A 313 11.53 1.16 -21.47
C HIS A 313 12.16 2.04 -22.54
N ARG A 314 12.35 3.33 -22.26
CA ARG A 314 12.89 4.26 -23.24
C ARG A 314 14.33 3.90 -23.58
N ASP A 315 14.75 4.17 -24.80
CA ASP A 315 16.16 4.20 -25.16
C ASP A 315 16.68 5.62 -25.02
N SER A 316 17.42 5.90 -23.94
CA SER A 316 18.09 7.19 -23.78
C SER A 316 19.38 7.07 -22.99
N ARG A 317 20.30 8.00 -23.27
CA ARG A 317 21.62 8.12 -22.63
C ARG A 317 21.57 9.05 -21.43
N PHE A 318 22.46 8.83 -20.48
CA PHE A 318 22.62 9.73 -19.33
C PHE A 318 23.20 11.09 -19.72
N ARG A 319 22.82 12.11 -18.96
CA ARG A 319 23.50 13.41 -18.91
C ARG A 319 23.95 13.70 -17.49
N ARG A 320 25.16 14.24 -17.33
CA ARG A 320 25.63 14.73 -16.03
C ARG A 320 24.91 16.02 -15.67
N VAL A 321 24.48 16.16 -14.42
CA VAL A 321 23.89 17.36 -13.86
C VAL A 321 24.94 18.10 -13.04
N GLU A 322 25.16 19.37 -13.35
CA GLU A 322 26.06 20.24 -12.59
C GLU A 322 25.43 20.66 -11.27
N ALA A 323 26.24 21.20 -10.35
CA ALA A 323 25.74 21.76 -9.09
C ALA A 323 24.70 22.89 -9.31
N SER A 324 24.78 23.59 -10.45
CA SER A 324 23.82 24.60 -10.89
C SER A 324 22.46 24.03 -11.32
N GLY A 325 22.33 22.70 -11.46
CA GLY A 325 21.17 22.02 -12.04
C GLY A 325 21.20 21.93 -13.58
N LYS A 326 22.18 22.55 -14.26
CA LYS A 326 22.32 22.45 -15.72
C LYS A 326 22.78 21.07 -16.15
N GLN A 327 22.31 20.63 -17.31
CA GLN A 327 22.70 19.34 -17.88
C GLN A 327 23.88 19.52 -18.83
N SER A 328 24.96 18.77 -18.59
CA SER A 328 26.10 18.72 -19.49
C SER A 328 25.73 18.06 -20.82
N LEU A 329 26.29 18.59 -21.91
CA LEU A 329 26.23 17.97 -23.24
C LEU A 329 27.33 16.92 -23.46
N SER A 330 28.27 16.78 -22.51
CA SER A 330 29.32 15.79 -22.60
C SER A 330 28.74 14.38 -22.51
N ARG A 331 29.28 13.47 -23.32
CA ARG A 331 28.92 12.07 -23.30
C ARG A 331 29.28 11.44 -21.94
N VAL A 332 28.36 10.65 -21.40
CA VAL A 332 28.58 9.88 -20.17
C VAL A 332 29.00 8.46 -20.55
N ASP A 333 30.29 8.18 -20.46
CA ASP A 333 30.86 6.86 -20.74
C ASP A 333 31.05 5.99 -19.48
N ARG A 334 30.94 6.60 -18.30
CA ARG A 334 30.98 5.93 -16.99
C ARG A 334 30.17 6.71 -15.97
N LEU A 335 29.63 6.00 -14.98
CA LEU A 335 28.96 6.60 -13.83
C LEU A 335 29.96 6.72 -12.69
N VAL A 336 30.30 7.96 -12.31
CA VAL A 336 31.33 8.30 -11.34
C VAL A 336 30.67 8.59 -9.98
N PRO A 337 31.22 8.07 -8.87
CA PRO A 337 30.71 8.38 -7.53
C PRO A 337 30.66 9.89 -7.25
N ASN A 338 29.65 10.31 -6.49
CA ASN A 338 29.34 11.72 -6.16
C ASN A 338 28.91 12.63 -7.33
N GLU A 339 28.99 12.17 -8.58
CA GLU A 339 28.37 12.88 -9.70
C GLU A 339 26.87 12.59 -9.76
N ILE A 340 26.12 13.54 -10.33
CA ILE A 340 24.67 13.49 -10.46
C ILE A 340 24.33 13.27 -11.92
N TYR A 341 23.40 12.36 -12.20
CA TYR A 341 22.95 12.04 -13.55
C TYR A 341 21.46 12.24 -13.71
N THR A 342 21.04 12.51 -14.93
CA THR A 342 19.63 12.56 -15.34
C THR A 342 19.47 11.91 -16.71
N GLN A 343 18.23 11.82 -17.20
CA GLN A 343 17.88 11.02 -18.37
C GLN A 343 18.27 9.54 -18.16
N GLY A 344 18.85 8.89 -19.17
CA GLY A 344 19.22 7.49 -19.11
C GLY A 344 18.03 6.54 -19.19
N SER A 345 18.36 5.26 -19.21
CA SER A 345 17.43 4.15 -19.32
C SER A 345 17.94 2.96 -18.53
N LEU A 346 17.08 2.00 -18.25
CA LEU A 346 17.50 0.72 -17.66
C LEU A 346 18.60 0.05 -18.49
N THR A 347 18.45 0.03 -19.82
CA THR A 347 19.43 -0.56 -20.74
C THR A 347 20.80 0.14 -20.64
N GLU A 348 20.83 1.47 -20.69
CA GLU A 348 22.08 2.23 -20.57
C GLU A 348 22.68 2.11 -19.17
N PHE A 349 21.84 2.06 -18.13
CA PHE A 349 22.26 1.85 -16.75
C PHE A 349 22.98 0.52 -16.58
N THR A 350 22.34 -0.58 -16.99
CA THR A 350 22.95 -1.92 -16.96
C THR A 350 24.23 -1.97 -17.79
N ARG A 351 24.27 -1.32 -18.96
CA ARG A 351 25.48 -1.25 -19.80
C ARG A 351 26.64 -0.55 -19.10
N LEU A 352 26.38 0.56 -18.40
CA LEU A 352 27.41 1.39 -17.77
C LEU A 352 27.87 0.83 -16.42
N THR A 353 26.96 0.20 -15.66
CA THR A 353 27.30 -0.36 -14.34
C THR A 353 27.82 -1.79 -14.43
N GLY A 354 27.38 -2.56 -15.42
CA GLY A 354 27.63 -3.99 -15.51
C GLY A 354 26.91 -4.80 -14.42
N TRP A 355 25.93 -4.21 -13.74
CA TRP A 355 25.21 -4.86 -12.64
C TRP A 355 24.22 -5.90 -13.18
N PRO A 356 24.34 -7.17 -12.76
CA PRO A 356 23.34 -8.20 -13.06
C PRO A 356 21.99 -7.79 -12.48
N GLY A 357 20.92 -7.96 -13.24
CA GLY A 357 19.60 -7.52 -12.80
C GLY A 357 19.09 -8.28 -11.57
N ASP A 358 19.29 -9.60 -11.55
CA ASP A 358 18.90 -10.51 -10.48
C ASP A 358 19.57 -10.23 -9.13
N SER A 359 20.64 -9.44 -9.12
CA SER A 359 21.36 -9.03 -7.91
C SER A 359 20.96 -7.64 -7.38
N VAL A 360 19.97 -6.99 -8.02
CA VAL A 360 19.44 -5.68 -7.63
C VAL A 360 18.17 -5.84 -6.79
N LEU A 361 18.11 -5.15 -5.65
CA LEU A 361 16.90 -4.92 -4.88
C LEU A 361 16.54 -3.43 -4.91
N TYR A 362 15.41 -3.09 -5.53
CA TYR A 362 14.95 -1.71 -5.69
C TYR A 362 13.78 -1.39 -4.75
N PHE A 363 13.92 -0.34 -3.94
CA PHE A 363 12.92 0.14 -2.98
C PHE A 363 12.12 1.31 -3.57
N GLY A 364 10.80 1.23 -3.47
CA GLY A 364 9.90 2.32 -3.86
C GLY A 364 8.56 2.26 -3.13
N ASP A 365 7.85 3.39 -3.06
CA ASP A 365 6.53 3.49 -2.44
C ASP A 365 5.39 3.43 -3.49
N GLN A 366 5.67 3.88 -4.72
CA GLN A 366 4.70 3.95 -5.80
C GLN A 366 4.71 2.69 -6.68
N ILE A 367 3.60 1.96 -6.65
CA ILE A 367 3.49 0.67 -7.35
C ILE A 367 3.83 0.79 -8.84
N TYR A 368 3.21 1.75 -9.55
CA TYR A 368 3.29 1.81 -11.01
C TYR A 368 4.57 2.45 -11.55
N SER A 369 5.09 3.47 -10.87
CA SER A 369 6.36 4.08 -11.28
C SER A 369 7.56 3.26 -10.86
N ASP A 370 7.51 2.56 -9.74
CA ASP A 370 8.70 1.96 -9.13
C ASP A 370 8.75 0.44 -9.18
N LEU A 371 7.61 -0.25 -9.07
CA LEU A 371 7.60 -1.69 -8.80
C LEU A 371 7.16 -2.52 -10.01
N VAL A 372 6.19 -2.00 -10.79
CA VAL A 372 5.58 -2.74 -11.91
C VAL A 372 6.60 -3.08 -12.98
N GLU A 373 7.33 -2.09 -13.50
CA GLU A 373 8.20 -2.31 -14.66
C GLU A 373 9.46 -3.11 -14.34
N PRO A 374 10.18 -2.88 -13.21
CA PRO A 374 11.28 -3.75 -12.82
C PRO A 374 10.89 -5.22 -12.70
N GLN A 375 9.72 -5.50 -12.11
CA GLN A 375 9.23 -6.87 -11.94
C GLN A 375 8.75 -7.49 -13.26
N ARG A 376 8.02 -6.73 -14.10
CA ARG A 376 7.52 -7.22 -15.40
C ARG A 376 8.64 -7.59 -16.36
N LEU A 377 9.71 -6.80 -16.37
CA LEU A 377 10.89 -7.06 -17.19
C LEU A 377 11.76 -8.19 -16.62
N GLY A 378 11.45 -8.68 -15.40
CA GLY A 378 12.34 -9.59 -14.66
C GLY A 378 13.71 -8.95 -14.40
N ALA A 379 13.76 -7.62 -14.38
CA ALA A 379 14.99 -6.87 -14.34
C ALA A 379 15.57 -6.86 -12.93
N TRP A 380 14.77 -6.54 -11.90
CA TRP A 380 15.22 -6.40 -10.51
C TRP A 380 14.26 -7.08 -9.54
N LYS A 381 14.77 -7.44 -8.35
CA LYS A 381 13.91 -7.68 -7.17
C LYS A 381 13.37 -6.35 -6.66
N THR A 382 12.18 -6.36 -6.09
CA THR A 382 11.47 -5.15 -5.66
C THR A 382 11.03 -5.19 -4.21
N ALA A 383 11.14 -4.05 -3.53
CA ALA A 383 10.72 -3.85 -2.14
C ALA A 383 9.76 -2.67 -2.03
N ALA A 384 8.52 -2.92 -1.60
CA ALA A 384 7.54 -1.85 -1.39
C ALA A 384 7.71 -1.19 0.00
N VAL A 385 7.78 0.14 0.03
CA VAL A 385 7.72 0.94 1.27
C VAL A 385 6.29 1.46 1.47
N ILE A 386 5.63 1.03 2.55
CA ILE A 386 4.20 1.27 2.79
C ILE A 386 3.99 1.90 4.18
N LYS A 387 3.86 3.23 4.22
CA LYS A 387 3.74 4.01 5.46
C LYS A 387 2.52 3.61 6.31
N GLU A 388 1.40 3.26 5.68
CA GLU A 388 0.14 2.91 6.34
C GLU A 388 0.24 1.62 7.17
N LEU A 389 1.25 0.80 6.90
CA LEU A 389 1.41 -0.53 7.47
C LEU A 389 1.56 -0.50 9.00
N GLU A 390 2.31 0.47 9.56
CA GLU A 390 2.53 0.53 11.02
C GLU A 390 1.22 0.81 11.78
N LYS A 391 0.41 1.75 11.27
CA LYS A 391 -0.90 2.08 11.88
C LYS A 391 -1.82 0.86 11.82
N GLU A 392 -1.90 0.20 10.68
CA GLU A 392 -2.79 -0.94 10.51
C GLU A 392 -2.33 -2.18 11.32
N ILE A 393 -1.03 -2.46 11.41
CA ILE A 393 -0.50 -3.52 12.28
C ILE A 393 -0.88 -3.26 13.74
N LYS A 394 -0.68 -2.04 14.25
CA LYS A 394 -1.05 -1.70 15.64
C LYS A 394 -2.54 -1.90 15.91
N ILE A 395 -3.40 -1.43 15.00
CA ILE A 395 -4.86 -1.55 15.14
C ILE A 395 -5.29 -3.02 15.09
N THR A 396 -4.77 -3.80 14.14
CA THR A 396 -5.16 -5.20 13.95
C THR A 396 -4.73 -6.12 15.09
N HIS A 397 -3.67 -5.76 15.82
CA HIS A 397 -3.26 -6.44 17.05
C HIS A 397 -3.96 -5.92 18.31
N GLY A 398 -4.71 -4.81 18.20
CA GLY A 398 -5.50 -4.28 19.29
C GLY A 398 -6.63 -5.22 19.73
N HIS A 399 -6.95 -5.18 21.03
CA HIS A 399 -7.96 -6.05 21.64
C HIS A 399 -9.32 -5.96 20.96
N GLU A 400 -9.78 -4.74 20.61
CA GLU A 400 -11.07 -4.54 19.97
C GLU A 400 -11.15 -5.22 18.59
N TYR A 401 -10.14 -5.02 17.74
CA TYR A 401 -10.10 -5.64 16.42
C TYR A 401 -10.04 -7.16 16.51
N ARG A 402 -9.17 -7.71 17.37
CA ARG A 402 -9.05 -9.16 17.60
C ARG A 402 -10.36 -9.76 18.11
N ARG A 403 -11.03 -9.11 19.05
CA ARG A 403 -12.36 -9.51 19.56
C ARG A 403 -13.40 -9.55 18.45
N ASN A 404 -13.48 -8.49 17.65
CA ASN A 404 -14.42 -8.40 16.54
C ASN A 404 -14.12 -9.44 15.45
N LEU A 405 -12.85 -9.70 15.15
CA LEU A 405 -12.43 -10.72 14.19
C LEU A 405 -12.77 -12.13 14.67
N HIS A 406 -12.46 -12.44 15.93
CA HIS A 406 -12.84 -13.71 16.53
C HIS A 406 -14.36 -13.92 16.47
N ARG A 407 -15.14 -12.88 16.82
CA ARG A 407 -16.60 -12.94 16.72
C ARG A 407 -17.06 -13.18 15.29
N LEU A 408 -16.48 -12.51 14.31
CA LEU A 408 -16.80 -12.70 12.90
C LEU A 408 -16.57 -14.15 12.46
N LEU A 409 -15.39 -14.71 12.74
CA LEU A 409 -15.04 -16.09 12.37
C LEU A 409 -15.96 -17.10 13.07
N TYR A 410 -16.31 -16.87 14.33
CA TYR A 410 -17.25 -17.70 15.07
C TYR A 410 -18.65 -17.69 14.44
N LEU A 411 -19.17 -16.52 14.08
CA LEU A 411 -20.47 -16.36 13.40
C LEU A 411 -20.47 -17.05 12.03
N GLU A 412 -19.40 -16.90 11.24
CA GLU A 412 -19.28 -17.53 9.92
C GLU A 412 -19.27 -19.06 10.03
N ASN A 413 -18.61 -19.63 11.04
CA ASN A 413 -18.64 -21.06 11.33
C ASN A 413 -20.04 -21.55 11.71
N LEU A 414 -20.77 -20.82 12.58
CA LEU A 414 -22.15 -21.17 12.92
C LEU A 414 -23.09 -21.07 11.71
N ILE A 415 -22.94 -20.04 10.89
CA ILE A 415 -23.73 -19.86 9.66
C ILE A 415 -23.49 -21.01 8.69
N ALA A 416 -22.24 -21.46 8.53
CA ALA A 416 -21.90 -22.59 7.65
C ALA A 416 -22.51 -23.91 8.15
N ASP A 417 -22.42 -24.18 9.46
CA ASP A 417 -23.02 -25.37 10.09
C ASP A 417 -24.57 -25.35 9.94
N GLY A 418 -25.19 -24.20 10.24
CA GLY A 418 -26.64 -24.00 10.16
C GLY A 418 -27.23 -24.26 8.77
N GLN A 419 -26.47 -24.04 7.70
CA GLN A 419 -26.91 -24.31 6.31
C GLN A 419 -27.06 -25.80 6.00
N THR A 420 -26.56 -26.70 6.85
CA THR A 420 -26.66 -28.16 6.65
C THR A 420 -27.97 -28.76 7.20
N TYR A 421 -28.72 -28.01 8.00
CA TYR A 421 -29.98 -28.46 8.61
C TYR A 421 -31.20 -27.84 7.90
N GLY A 422 -32.36 -28.50 8.04
CA GLY A 422 -33.66 -28.00 7.59
C GLY A 422 -34.51 -27.50 8.76
N GLY A 423 -35.55 -26.72 8.47
CA GLY A 423 -36.52 -26.22 9.47
C GLY A 423 -36.53 -24.69 9.58
N ASP A 424 -37.71 -24.12 9.81
CA ASP A 424 -37.89 -22.66 9.78
C ASP A 424 -37.27 -21.96 11.00
N GLU A 425 -37.24 -22.61 12.16
CA GLU A 425 -36.54 -22.11 13.34
C GLU A 425 -35.03 -21.94 13.08
N ILE A 426 -34.40 -22.91 12.41
CA ILE A 426 -32.99 -22.85 12.04
C ILE A 426 -32.74 -21.76 11.01
N LYS A 427 -33.59 -21.65 9.98
CA LYS A 427 -33.48 -20.56 8.99
C LYS A 427 -33.56 -19.20 9.66
N ALA A 428 -34.48 -19.02 10.62
CA ALA A 428 -34.61 -17.78 11.39
C ALA A 428 -33.38 -17.50 12.25
N ALA A 429 -32.82 -18.51 12.92
CA ALA A 429 -31.57 -18.39 13.68
C ALA A 429 -30.39 -18.00 12.77
N VAL A 430 -30.23 -18.65 11.62
CA VAL A 430 -29.18 -18.34 10.64
C VAL A 430 -29.37 -16.93 10.07
N ALA A 431 -30.60 -16.47 9.83
CA ALA A 431 -30.87 -15.11 9.40
C ALA A 431 -30.40 -14.07 10.44
N LYS A 432 -30.69 -14.31 11.72
CA LYS A 432 -30.18 -13.46 12.82
C LYS A 432 -28.66 -13.44 12.88
N LEU A 433 -28.01 -14.61 12.77
CA LEU A 433 -26.54 -14.69 12.73
C LEU A 433 -25.94 -13.93 11.54
N LYS A 434 -26.58 -13.97 10.36
CA LYS A 434 -26.15 -13.20 9.18
C LYS A 434 -26.24 -11.68 9.42
N GLN A 435 -27.29 -11.21 10.07
CA GLN A 435 -27.43 -9.80 10.46
C GLN A 435 -26.31 -9.39 11.42
N GLU A 436 -26.04 -10.21 12.42
CA GLU A 436 -24.95 -9.96 13.37
C GLU A 436 -23.57 -9.97 12.67
N ARG A 437 -23.33 -10.93 11.78
CA ARG A 437 -22.11 -11.00 10.97
C ARG A 437 -21.88 -9.70 10.18
N ASP A 438 -22.93 -9.18 9.55
CA ASP A 438 -22.84 -7.95 8.76
C ASP A 438 -22.59 -6.73 9.68
N ALA A 439 -23.14 -6.70 10.90
CA ALA A 439 -22.80 -5.70 11.91
C ALA A 439 -21.35 -5.82 12.41
N THR A 440 -20.86 -7.03 12.70
CA THR A 440 -19.46 -7.25 13.11
C THR A 440 -18.47 -6.85 12.02
N ARG A 441 -18.80 -7.10 10.74
CA ARG A 441 -18.01 -6.62 9.59
C ARG A 441 -17.91 -5.09 9.57
N LYS A 442 -18.98 -4.37 9.92
CA LYS A 442 -18.96 -2.91 10.07
C LYS A 442 -18.05 -2.49 11.23
N LEU A 443 -18.13 -3.16 12.39
CA LEU A 443 -17.25 -2.87 13.53
C LEU A 443 -15.77 -3.02 13.18
N LEU A 444 -15.37 -4.10 12.48
CA LEU A 444 -14.00 -4.28 12.00
C LEU A 444 -13.54 -3.15 11.08
N LYS A 445 -14.41 -2.68 10.19
CA LYS A 445 -14.15 -1.53 9.32
C LYS A 445 -13.85 -0.28 10.16
N LEU A 446 -14.73 0.02 11.11
CA LEU A 446 -14.67 1.21 11.97
C LEU A 446 -13.39 1.26 12.81
N CYS A 447 -12.83 0.12 13.22
CA CYS A 447 -11.56 0.09 13.96
C CYS A 447 -10.39 0.73 13.19
N ILE A 448 -10.41 0.69 11.86
CA ILE A 448 -9.30 1.19 11.02
C ILE A 448 -9.64 2.55 10.40
N ASN A 449 -10.76 2.62 9.68
CA ASN A 449 -11.23 3.84 9.05
C ASN A 449 -12.76 3.79 8.90
N LYS A 450 -13.44 4.85 9.36
CA LYS A 450 -14.91 4.91 9.41
C LYS A 450 -15.57 4.73 8.04
N HIS A 451 -14.96 5.30 7.01
CA HIS A 451 -15.53 5.41 5.67
C HIS A 451 -15.19 4.17 4.83
N PHE A 452 -13.91 3.85 4.71
CA PHE A 452 -13.40 2.85 3.77
C PHE A 452 -12.76 1.63 4.44
N GLY A 453 -12.48 1.67 5.75
CA GLY A 453 -11.80 0.59 6.48
C GLY A 453 -10.32 0.40 6.10
N SER A 454 -9.85 -0.85 6.22
CA SER A 454 -8.47 -1.26 5.91
C SER A 454 -7.98 -0.85 4.51
N THR A 455 -6.75 -0.37 4.39
CA THR A 455 -6.11 -0.12 3.09
C THR A 455 -5.81 -1.43 2.34
N PHE A 456 -5.60 -2.53 3.07
CA PHE A 456 -5.13 -3.79 2.52
C PHE A 456 -6.21 -4.86 2.33
N ARG A 457 -7.36 -4.73 3.01
CA ARG A 457 -8.40 -5.77 3.07
C ARG A 457 -9.81 -5.25 2.81
N THR A 458 -10.59 -6.09 2.12
CA THR A 458 -12.03 -5.98 1.91
C THR A 458 -12.72 -7.23 2.46
N TYR A 459 -13.28 -7.16 3.66
CA TYR A 459 -13.80 -8.34 4.39
C TYR A 459 -12.82 -9.55 4.34
N ASN A 460 -13.00 -10.47 3.39
CA ASN A 460 -12.22 -11.69 3.24
C ASN A 460 -11.06 -11.57 2.22
N SER A 461 -11.18 -10.66 1.25
CA SER A 461 -10.25 -10.51 0.12
C SER A 461 -9.25 -9.38 0.35
N GLN A 462 -8.12 -9.44 -0.35
CA GLN A 462 -7.22 -8.28 -0.48
C GLN A 462 -7.92 -7.14 -1.25
N THR A 463 -7.55 -5.89 -1.00
CA THR A 463 -7.95 -4.75 -1.85
C THR A 463 -7.28 -4.86 -3.22
N ARG A 464 -7.86 -4.23 -4.26
CA ARG A 464 -7.20 -4.06 -5.57
C ARG A 464 -5.81 -3.44 -5.42
N PHE A 465 -5.67 -2.48 -4.51
CA PHE A 465 -4.41 -1.83 -4.20
C PHE A 465 -3.37 -2.80 -3.64
N PHE A 466 -3.68 -3.54 -2.58
CA PHE A 466 -2.74 -4.49 -1.99
C PHE A 466 -2.46 -5.67 -2.91
N TYR A 467 -3.44 -6.13 -3.69
CA TYR A 467 -3.22 -7.14 -4.72
C TYR A 467 -2.13 -6.71 -5.73
N ASN A 468 -2.13 -5.44 -6.15
CA ASN A 468 -1.09 -4.94 -7.03
C ASN A 468 0.27 -4.88 -6.32
N ILE A 469 0.33 -4.48 -5.04
CA ILE A 469 1.58 -4.55 -4.24
C ILE A 469 2.09 -5.99 -4.18
N ALA A 470 1.24 -6.93 -3.78
CA ALA A 470 1.60 -8.33 -3.61
C ALA A 470 2.09 -8.98 -4.93
N ARG A 471 1.62 -8.48 -6.07
CA ARG A 471 2.03 -8.94 -7.40
C ARG A 471 3.39 -8.39 -7.83
N TYR A 472 3.72 -7.15 -7.46
CA TYR A 472 4.87 -6.43 -8.00
C TYR A 472 5.99 -6.16 -6.99
N ALA A 473 5.81 -6.51 -5.72
CA ALA A 473 6.81 -6.39 -4.65
C ALA A 473 7.19 -7.78 -4.14
N ASP A 474 8.47 -8.16 -4.22
CA ASP A 474 8.94 -9.42 -3.62
C ASP A 474 8.85 -9.37 -2.09
N ILE A 475 9.23 -8.23 -1.51
CA ILE A 475 9.10 -7.93 -0.09
C ILE A 475 8.40 -6.58 0.11
N TYR A 476 7.82 -6.36 1.28
CA TYR A 476 7.29 -5.05 1.67
C TYR A 476 7.52 -4.77 3.14
N THR A 477 7.62 -3.48 3.47
CA THR A 477 7.95 -3.01 4.82
C THR A 477 7.40 -1.61 5.04
N SER A 478 7.27 -1.16 6.28
CA SER A 478 6.85 0.22 6.54
C SER A 478 7.92 1.25 6.22
N ARG A 479 9.20 0.88 6.41
CA ARG A 479 10.37 1.75 6.23
C ARG A 479 11.57 0.94 5.79
N VAL A 480 12.45 1.57 5.00
CA VAL A 480 13.74 0.99 4.60
C VAL A 480 14.57 0.56 5.81
N SER A 481 14.58 1.37 6.88
CA SER A 481 15.35 1.12 8.10
C SER A 481 15.03 -0.20 8.81
N ASN A 482 13.87 -0.80 8.53
CA ASN A 482 13.48 -2.08 9.11
C ASN A 482 14.43 -3.22 8.71
N LEU A 483 15.12 -3.10 7.57
CA LEU A 483 16.15 -4.06 7.17
C LEU A 483 17.40 -4.03 8.05
N MET A 484 17.60 -3.02 8.90
CA MET A 484 18.68 -3.05 9.89
C MET A 484 18.56 -4.19 10.90
N SER A 485 17.35 -4.70 11.10
CA SER A 485 17.09 -5.82 12.01
C SER A 485 17.52 -7.18 11.45
N TYR A 486 18.02 -7.22 10.21
CA TYR A 486 18.37 -8.45 9.52
C TYR A 486 19.84 -8.39 9.04
N PRO A 487 20.57 -9.52 9.09
CA PRO A 487 21.90 -9.58 8.51
C PRO A 487 21.82 -9.51 6.98
N LEU A 488 22.89 -9.04 6.33
CA LEU A 488 22.95 -8.89 4.86
C LEU A 488 23.00 -10.22 4.09
N ASP A 489 22.99 -11.35 4.78
CA ASP A 489 22.85 -12.70 4.22
C ASP A 489 21.50 -13.36 4.51
N ALA A 490 20.59 -12.64 5.18
CA ALA A 490 19.27 -13.16 5.52
C ALA A 490 18.52 -13.65 4.27
N THR A 491 17.76 -14.72 4.45
CA THR A 491 16.82 -15.19 3.44
C THR A 491 15.41 -15.04 3.96
N PHE A 492 14.62 -14.26 3.24
CA PHE A 492 13.22 -14.06 3.50
C PHE A 492 12.41 -15.13 2.77
N TYR A 493 11.66 -15.94 3.51
CA TYR A 493 10.81 -16.98 2.95
C TYR A 493 9.35 -16.55 2.96
N SER A 494 8.71 -16.68 1.80
CA SER A 494 7.27 -16.48 1.67
C SER A 494 6.54 -17.54 2.48
N ARG A 495 5.47 -17.13 3.18
CA ARG A 495 4.61 -18.10 3.87
C ARG A 495 3.80 -18.86 2.83
N ARG A 496 3.76 -20.19 2.94
CA ARG A 496 2.91 -21.02 2.07
C ARG A 496 1.46 -20.55 2.17
N SER A 497 0.93 -20.05 1.06
CA SER A 497 -0.49 -19.73 0.93
C SER A 497 -1.26 -21.04 0.76
N PHE A 498 -2.12 -21.35 1.72
CA PHE A 498 -2.95 -22.55 1.65
C PHE A 498 -4.10 -22.36 0.67
N LEU A 499 -4.27 -23.31 -0.25
CA LEU A 499 -5.45 -23.36 -1.12
C LEU A 499 -6.70 -23.69 -0.29
N PRO A 500 -7.91 -23.30 -0.72
CA PRO A 500 -9.12 -23.52 0.07
C PRO A 500 -9.45 -24.99 0.43
N HIS A 501 -8.84 -25.95 -0.26
CA HIS A 501 -8.99 -27.39 0.02
C HIS A 501 -7.84 -27.98 0.86
N GLU A 502 -6.78 -27.21 1.13
CA GLU A 502 -5.67 -27.63 1.98
C GLU A 502 -6.01 -27.36 3.46
N ARG A 503 -5.74 -28.33 4.33
CA ARG A 503 -5.83 -28.15 5.78
C ARG A 503 -4.44 -27.84 6.34
N PRO A 504 -4.22 -26.66 6.94
CA PRO A 504 -2.96 -26.36 7.58
C PRO A 504 -2.64 -27.37 8.70
N ALA A 505 -1.48 -28.01 8.64
CA ALA A 505 -1.09 -29.06 9.60
C ALA A 505 -1.07 -28.56 11.07
N TYR A 506 -0.80 -27.27 11.31
CA TYR A 506 -0.81 -26.67 12.64
C TYR A 506 -2.21 -26.50 13.23
N LEU A 507 -3.28 -26.52 12.42
CA LEU A 507 -4.65 -26.58 12.93
C LEU A 507 -5.02 -27.99 13.41
N ALA A 508 -4.35 -29.03 12.88
CA ALA A 508 -4.53 -30.42 13.33
C ALA A 508 -3.82 -30.71 14.66
N GLN A 509 -2.76 -29.96 15.01
CA GLN A 509 -1.99 -30.17 16.25
C GLN A 509 -2.69 -29.67 17.53
N ARG A 510 -3.81 -28.95 17.43
CA ARG A 510 -4.66 -28.61 18.60
C ARG A 510 -5.71 -29.69 18.91
N GLU A 511 -5.69 -30.81 18.20
CA GLU A 511 -6.65 -31.92 18.34
C GLU A 511 -6.08 -33.15 19.08
N SER A 512 -4.84 -33.11 19.57
CA SER A 512 -4.23 -34.19 20.37
C SER A 512 -4.34 -33.96 21.87
#